data_AF-S4XZC8-F1
#
_entry.id   AF-S4XZC8-F1
#
_cell.length_a   1.000
_cell.length_b   1.000
_cell.length_c   1.000
_cell.angle_alpha   90.00
_cell.angle_beta   90.00
_cell.angle_gamma   90.00
#
_symmetry.space_group_name_H-M   'P 1'
#
loop_
_entity.id
_entity.type
_entity.pdbx_description
1 polymer ?
#
loop_
_entity_poly.entity_id
_entity_poly.type
_entity_poly.pdbx_seq_one_letter_code
_entity_poly.pdbx_strand_id
1 'polypeptide(L)'
;MLFALTPGCSSSGSDPCEVVCAKSAECQPDGPGEDICIDLCRSESARVSYRTAIERQAECYEEKGWSCADLAIGACDYSPED
;
A
#
# COMPACT_ATOMS: atom_id res chain seq x y z
N MET A 1 27.96 -10.07 7.41
CA MET A 1 27.24 -10.07 6.13
C MET A 1 26.24 -11.21 6.15
N LEU A 2 24.98 -10.95 6.48
CA LEU A 2 23.89 -11.93 6.40
C LEU A 2 22.59 -11.14 6.55
N PHE A 3 21.79 -11.05 5.48
CA PHE A 3 20.36 -11.35 5.44
C PHE A 3 19.94 -11.23 3.97
N ALA A 4 20.21 -12.31 3.23
CA ALA A 4 19.52 -12.61 2.00
C ALA A 4 18.14 -13.16 2.38
N LEU A 5 17.13 -12.32 2.26
CA LEU A 5 15.73 -12.70 2.11
C LEU A 5 15.17 -11.79 1.02
N THR A 6 15.55 -12.06 -0.23
CA THR A 6 14.71 -11.72 -1.37
C THR A 6 13.70 -12.85 -1.51
N PRO A 7 12.45 -12.71 -1.05
CA PRO A 7 11.41 -13.43 -1.73
C PRO A 7 11.32 -12.78 -3.12
N GLY A 8 11.71 -13.52 -4.13
CA GLY A 8 11.17 -13.26 -5.45
C GLY A 8 9.65 -13.42 -5.34
N CYS A 9 8.91 -12.32 -5.28
CA CYS A 9 7.52 -12.31 -5.70
C CYS A 9 7.52 -12.28 -7.23
N SER A 10 7.84 -13.41 -7.84
CA SER A 10 7.25 -13.75 -9.12
C SER A 10 5.81 -14.17 -8.84
N SER A 11 4.86 -13.24 -8.93
CA SER A 11 3.45 -13.57 -9.12
C SER A 11 2.76 -12.43 -9.85
N SER A 12 2.00 -12.81 -10.87
CA SER A 12 0.97 -12.02 -11.53
C SER A 12 0.43 -10.88 -10.66
N GLY A 13 0.60 -9.64 -11.13
CA GLY A 13 0.23 -8.37 -10.48
C GLY A 13 -0.64 -8.49 -9.22
N SER A 14 -0.01 -8.38 -8.06
CA SER A 14 -0.72 -8.18 -6.79
C SER A 14 -1.60 -6.93 -6.90
N ASP A 15 -2.83 -7.02 -6.41
CA ASP A 15 -3.77 -5.91 -6.41
C ASP A 15 -3.16 -4.75 -5.60
N PRO A 16 -3.05 -3.53 -6.15
CA PRO A 16 -2.37 -2.44 -5.43
C PRO A 16 -3.08 -2.08 -4.11
N CYS A 17 -4.38 -2.39 -4.00
CA CYS A 17 -5.11 -2.29 -2.75
C CYS A 17 -4.64 -3.29 -1.68
N GLU A 18 -4.28 -4.52 -2.06
CA GLU A 18 -3.72 -5.51 -1.11
C GLU A 18 -2.40 -5.02 -0.53
N VAL A 19 -1.52 -4.45 -1.36
CA VAL A 19 -0.23 -3.89 -0.92
C VAL A 19 -0.43 -2.73 0.05
N VAL A 20 -1.27 -1.75 -0.32
CA VAL A 20 -1.53 -0.56 0.49
C VAL A 20 -2.19 -0.94 1.83
N CYS A 21 -3.16 -1.86 1.79
CA CYS A 21 -3.93 -2.24 2.96
C CYS A 21 -3.17 -3.17 3.91
N ALA A 22 -2.35 -4.10 3.40
CA ALA A 22 -1.47 -4.91 4.24
C ALA A 22 -0.50 -4.02 5.03
N LYS A 23 0.10 -3.02 4.37
CA LYS A 23 1.02 -2.08 5.04
C LYS A 23 0.30 -1.15 6.01
N SER A 24 -0.91 -0.71 5.66
CA SER A 24 -1.73 0.12 6.54
C SER A 24 -2.15 -0.65 7.80
N ALA A 25 -2.54 -1.92 7.67
CA ALA A 25 -2.89 -2.78 8.79
C ALA A 25 -1.69 -3.09 9.70
N GLU A 26 -0.49 -3.26 9.13
CA GLU A 26 0.76 -3.38 9.90
C GLU A 26 1.00 -2.14 10.77
N CYS A 27 0.73 -0.95 10.24
CA CYS A 27 1.01 0.32 10.90
C CYS A 27 -0.11 0.86 11.80
N GLN A 28 -1.34 0.41 11.59
CA GLN A 28 -2.52 0.80 12.35
C GLN A 28 -3.31 -0.45 12.78
N PRO A 29 -2.80 -1.21 13.77
CA PRO A 29 -3.46 -2.44 14.23
C PRO A 29 -4.83 -2.19 14.88
N ASP A 30 -5.09 -0.98 15.37
CA ASP A 30 -6.39 -0.55 15.92
C ASP A 30 -7.37 -0.08 14.82
N GLY A 31 -6.98 -0.14 13.55
CA GLY A 31 -7.77 0.28 12.40
C GLY A 31 -8.91 -0.69 12.03
N PRO A 32 -9.61 -0.44 10.90
CA PRO A 32 -10.71 -1.28 10.46
C PRO A 32 -10.30 -2.70 10.01
N GLY A 33 -9.00 -2.99 9.94
CA GLY A 33 -8.46 -4.26 9.44
C GLY A 33 -8.23 -4.23 7.92
N GLU A 34 -7.38 -5.15 7.46
CA GLU A 34 -6.92 -5.24 6.08
C GLU A 34 -8.07 -5.46 5.09
N ASP A 35 -8.97 -6.40 5.37
CA ASP A 35 -10.10 -6.74 4.48
C ASP A 35 -11.01 -5.53 4.20
N ILE A 36 -11.36 -4.78 5.25
CA ILE A 36 -12.22 -3.60 5.12
C ILE A 36 -11.50 -2.49 4.33
N CYS A 37 -10.20 -2.35 4.54
CA CYS A 37 -9.39 -1.43 3.74
C CYS A 37 -9.39 -1.81 2.26
N ILE A 38 -9.24 -3.10 1.93
CA ILE A 38 -9.20 -3.58 0.54
C ILE A 38 -10.53 -3.27 -0.17
N ASP A 39 -11.66 -3.56 0.49
CA ASP A 39 -12.99 -3.28 -0.06
C ASP A 39 -13.20 -1.79 -0.35
N LEU A 40 -12.80 -0.91 0.59
CA LEU A 40 -12.87 0.54 0.40
C LEU A 40 -11.94 1.01 -0.72
N CYS A 41 -10.71 0.50 -0.75
CA CYS A 41 -9.73 0.83 -1.77
C CYS A 41 -10.22 0.44 -3.17
N ARG A 42 -10.80 -0.75 -3.32
CA ARG A 42 -11.40 -1.21 -4.60
C ARG A 42 -12.60 -0.37 -5.01
N SER A 43 -13.43 0.06 -4.05
CA SER A 43 -14.55 0.96 -4.32
C SER A 43 -14.08 2.32 -4.84
N GLU A 44 -13.04 2.91 -4.23
CA GLU A 44 -12.51 4.22 -4.65
C GLU A 44 -11.68 4.12 -5.94
N SER A 45 -10.93 3.03 -6.15
CA SER A 45 -10.13 2.80 -7.37
C SER A 45 -10.98 2.62 -8.63
N ALA A 46 -12.31 2.52 -8.51
CA ALA A 46 -13.22 2.66 -9.63
C ALA A 46 -13.08 4.04 -10.33
N ARG A 47 -12.61 5.07 -9.59
CA ARG A 47 -12.29 6.40 -10.13
C ARG A 47 -10.84 6.41 -10.63
N VAL A 48 -10.61 6.95 -11.83
CA VAL A 48 -9.28 6.95 -12.49
C VAL A 48 -8.22 7.69 -11.68
N SER A 49 -8.57 8.81 -11.04
CA SER A 49 -7.67 9.59 -10.18
C SER A 49 -7.19 8.78 -8.98
N TYR A 50 -8.12 8.11 -8.30
CA TYR A 50 -7.83 7.24 -7.16
C TYR A 50 -7.04 5.99 -7.58
N ARG A 51 -7.38 5.37 -8.71
CA ARG A 51 -6.63 4.21 -9.21
C ARG A 51 -5.14 4.52 -9.39
N THR A 52 -4.84 5.64 -10.04
CA THR A 52 -3.44 6.03 -10.32
C THR A 52 -2.69 6.37 -9.03
N ALA A 53 -3.36 7.04 -8.08
CA ALA A 53 -2.80 7.32 -6.76
C ALA A 53 -2.48 6.03 -5.99
N ILE A 54 -3.40 5.07 -5.99
CA ILE A 54 -3.27 3.77 -5.30
C ILE A 54 -2.15 2.93 -5.93
N GLU A 55 -2.04 2.88 -7.27
CA GLU A 55 -0.95 2.19 -7.97
C GLU A 55 0.42 2.75 -7.56
N ARG A 56 0.58 4.08 -7.55
CA ARG A 56 1.83 4.73 -7.14
C ARG A 56 2.14 4.54 -5.66
N GLN A 57 1.12 4.54 -4.81
CA GLN A 57 1.29 4.30 -3.38
C GLN A 57 1.74 2.87 -3.11
N ALA A 58 1.16 1.89 -3.80
CA ALA A 58 1.58 0.49 -3.74
C ALA A 58 3.04 0.34 -4.17
N GLU A 59 3.43 0.91 -5.33
CA GLU A 59 4.82 0.92 -5.78
C GLU A 59 5.76 1.53 -4.74
N CYS A 60 5.37 2.66 -4.13
CA CYS A 60 6.17 3.33 -3.10
C CYS A 60 6.35 2.49 -1.83
N TYR A 61 5.35 1.68 -1.44
CA TYR A 61 5.43 0.75 -0.31
C TYR A 61 6.33 -0.45 -0.60
N GLU A 62 6.43 -0.88 -1.86
CA GLU A 62 7.28 -2.02 -2.26
C GLU A 62 8.73 -1.60 -2.51
N GLU A 63 8.98 -0.43 -3.10
CA GLU A 63 10.34 0.00 -3.47
C GLU A 63 11.21 0.38 -2.26
N LYS A 64 10.59 0.73 -1.14
CA LYS A 64 11.28 1.30 0.02
C LYS A 64 10.76 0.67 1.30
N GLY A 65 11.68 0.18 2.13
CA GLY A 65 11.39 -0.37 3.46
C GLY A 65 10.97 0.71 4.46
N TRP A 66 9.90 1.44 4.16
CA TRP A 66 9.36 2.50 4.99
C TRP A 66 8.91 1.95 6.35
N SER A 67 9.26 2.68 7.40
CA SER A 67 8.71 2.41 8.73
C SER A 67 7.31 3.01 8.84
N CYS A 68 6.52 2.50 9.78
CA CYS A 68 5.20 3.08 10.07
C CYS A 68 5.27 4.55 10.49
N ALA A 69 6.39 4.99 11.07
CA ALA A 69 6.61 6.40 11.37
C ALA A 69 6.78 7.25 10.10
N ASP A 70 7.49 6.74 9.08
CA ASP A 70 7.65 7.42 7.79
C ASP A 70 6.32 7.52 7.05
N LEU A 71 5.52 6.45 7.11
CA LEU A 71 4.20 6.42 6.48
C LEU A 71 3.22 7.36 7.18
N ALA A 72 3.26 7.44 8.51
CA ALA A 72 2.42 8.33 9.29
C ALA A 72 2.70 9.82 9.02
N ILE A 73 3.89 10.18 8.54
CA ILE A 73 4.23 11.55 8.13
C ILE A 73 4.03 11.81 6.63
N GLY A 74 3.50 10.84 5.88
CA GLY A 74 3.09 11.00 4.48
C GLY A 74 4.14 10.64 3.43
N ALA A 75 5.12 9.77 3.73
CA ALA A 75 6.21 9.41 2.81
C ALA A 75 5.75 8.82 1.44
N CYS A 76 4.53 8.31 1.34
CA CYS A 76 3.90 7.83 0.10
C CYS A 76 2.45 8.32 -0.04
N ASP A 77 2.11 9.48 0.53
CA ASP A 77 0.79 10.05 0.35
C ASP A 77 0.67 10.65 -1.06
N TYR A 78 0.13 9.86 -1.98
CA TYR A 78 -0.19 10.29 -3.35
C TYR A 78 -1.66 10.68 -3.48
N SER A 79 -2.22 11.35 -2.46
CA SER A 79 -3.59 11.85 -2.46
C SER A 79 -3.96 12.42 -3.83
N PRO A 80 -5.06 11.95 -4.46
CA PRO A 80 -5.45 12.42 -5.78
C PRO A 80 -5.69 13.93 -5.71
N GLU A 81 -5.10 14.68 -6.64
CA GLU A 81 -5.44 16.08 -6.81
C GLU A 81 -6.92 16.16 -7.25
N ASP A 82 -7.72 16.96 -6.52
CA ASP A 82 -9.16 17.17 -6.74
C ASP A 82 -9.50 17.61 -8.18
#